data_AF-A0A962YND9-F1
#
_entry.id   AF-A0A962YND9-F1
#
_cell.length_a   1.000
_cell.length_b   1.000
_cell.length_c   1.000
_cell.angle_alpha   90.00
_cell.angle_beta   90.00
_cell.angle_gamma   90.00
#
_symmetry.space_group_name_H-M   'P 1'
#
loop_
_entity.id
_entity.type
_entity.pdbx_description
1 polymer ?
#
loop_
_entity_poly.entity_id
_entity_poly.type
_entity_poly.pdbx_seq_one_letter_code
_entity_poly.pdbx_strand_id
1 'polypeptide(L)' 'QQGNTQQMMVGIFELMAYMSTHFSLQPGDVVLTGTPAGVGPLTSGDVLILNLAGYEFSARVA' A
#
# COMPACT_ATOMS: atom_id res chain seq x y z
N GLN A 1 2.79 -2.56 -11.47
CA GLN A 1 1.97 -3.31 -10.48
C GLN A 1 0.50 -3.00 -10.74
N GLN A 2 -0.39 -3.97 -10.58
CA GLN A 2 -1.85 -3.79 -10.66
C GLN A 2 -2.53 -4.82 -9.75
N GLY A 3 -3.52 -4.41 -8.97
CA GLY A 3 -4.22 -5.31 -8.04
C GLY A 3 -5.44 -4.66 -7.41
N ASN A 4 -6.20 -5.47 -6.67
CA ASN A 4 -7.38 -5.04 -5.92
C ASN A 4 -7.31 -5.55 -4.48
N THR A 5 -7.80 -4.78 -3.51
CA THR A 5 -7.77 -5.16 -2.07
C THR A 5 -8.58 -6.41 -1.76
N GLN A 6 -9.50 -6.83 -2.62
CA GLN A 6 -10.18 -8.13 -2.52
C GLN A 6 -9.22 -9.33 -2.65
N GLN A 7 -8.00 -9.11 -3.17
CA GLN A 7 -6.98 -10.15 -3.32
C GLN A 7 -6.03 -10.23 -2.12
N MET A 8 -6.24 -9.41 -1.08
CA MET A 8 -5.44 -9.48 0.15
C MET A 8 -5.63 -10.84 0.83
N MET A 9 -4.53 -11.45 1.27
CA MET A 9 -4.57 -12.72 2.01
C MET A 9 -5.24 -12.59 3.37
N VAL A 10 -5.04 -11.44 4.03
CA VAL A 10 -5.64 -11.09 5.33
C VAL A 10 -6.44 -9.81 5.10
N GLY A 11 -7.72 -9.81 5.45
CA GLY A 11 -8.60 -8.65 5.23
C GLY A 11 -8.20 -7.43 6.08
N ILE A 12 -8.57 -6.22 5.64
CA ILE A 12 -8.19 -4.97 6.33
C ILE A 12 -8.59 -4.98 7.82
N PHE A 13 -9.83 -5.36 8.14
CA PHE A 13 -10.30 -5.40 9.53
C PHE A 13 -9.58 -6.44 10.38
N GLU A 14 -9.31 -7.61 9.81
CA GLU A 14 -8.58 -8.68 10.48
C GLU A 14 -7.13 -8.28 10.76
N LEU A 15 -6.48 -7.65 9.77
CA LEU A 15 -5.13 -7.12 9.90
C LEU A 15 -5.05 -6.06 11.01
N MET A 16 -5.98 -5.09 11.03
CA MET A 16 -6.01 -4.06 12.07
C MET A 16 -6.25 -4.66 13.46
N ALA A 17 -7.18 -5.61 13.59
CA ALA A 17 -7.43 -6.30 14.85
C ALA A 17 -6.17 -7.01 15.36
N TYR A 18 -5.48 -7.75 14.49
CA TYR A 18 -4.22 -8.42 14.83
C TYR A 18 -3.10 -7.44 15.22
N MET A 19 -2.94 -6.34 14.49
CA MET A 19 -1.96 -5.31 14.85
C MET A 19 -2.25 -4.69 16.22
N SER A 20 -3.54 -4.47 16.53
CA SER A 20 -3.95 -3.83 17.79
C SER A 20 -3.65 -4.65 19.05
N THR A 21 -3.39 -5.96 18.92
CA THR A 21 -2.96 -6.79 20.05
C THR A 21 -1.47 -6.61 20.40
N HIS A 22 -0.69 -6.02 19.49
CA HIS A 22 0.75 -5.80 19.65
C HIS A 22 1.10 -4.31 19.80
N PHE A 23 0.35 -3.44 19.13
CA PHE A 23 0.57 -1.98 19.12
C PHE A 23 -0.74 -1.25 19.36
N SER A 24 -0.71 -0.21 20.21
CA SER A 24 -1.87 0.69 20.35
C SER A 24 -1.98 1.59 19.12
N LEU A 25 -2.98 1.36 18.27
CA LEU A 25 -3.26 2.21 17.11
C LEU A 25 -3.87 3.55 17.56
N GLN A 26 -3.26 4.66 17.15
CA GLN A 26 -3.65 6.03 17.51
C GLN A 26 -4.26 6.78 16.32
N PRO A 27 -5.05 7.84 16.57
CA PRO A 27 -5.48 8.75 15.52
C PRO A 27 -4.28 9.32 14.77
N GLY A 28 -4.30 9.19 13.44
CA GLY A 28 -3.22 9.64 12.56
C GLY A 28 -2.25 8.54 12.13
N ASP A 29 -2.32 7.35 12.73
CA ASP A 29 -1.51 6.21 12.31
C ASP A 29 -1.89 5.74 10.89
N VAL A 30 -0.88 5.30 10.14
CA VAL A 30 -1.04 4.79 8.77
C VAL A 30 -0.62 3.32 8.74
N VAL A 31 -1.53 2.46 8.27
CA VAL A 31 -1.29 1.03 8.09
C VAL A 31 -1.05 0.71 6.62
N LEU A 32 0.08 0.09 6.31
CA LEU A 32 0.37 -0.43 4.97
C LEU A 32 -0.11 -1.88 4.85
N THR A 33 -1.01 -2.15 3.91
CA THR A 33 -1.75 -3.42 3.81
C THR A 33 -1.08 -4.48 2.93
N GLY A 34 0.19 -4.28 2.57
CA GLY A 34 0.93 -5.13 1.64
C GLY A 34 0.92 -4.60 0.20
N THR A 35 1.54 -5.35 -0.70
CA THR A 35 1.70 -5.00 -2.12
C THR A 35 1.29 -6.18 -3.00
N PRO A 36 0.61 -5.94 -4.14
CA PRO A 36 0.36 -6.98 -5.12
C PRO A 36 1.66 -7.41 -5.83
N ALA A 37 1.55 -8.40 -6.71
CA ALA A 37 2.67 -8.84 -7.53
C ALA A 37 3.19 -7.72 -8.48
N GLY A 38 4.46 -7.89 -8.89
CA GLY A 38 5.13 -7.00 -9.83
C GLY A 38 6.03 -5.94 -9.19
N VAL A 39 6.50 -6.17 -7.97
CA VAL A 39 7.61 -5.41 -7.37
C VAL A 39 8.86 -5.60 -8.23
N GLY A 40 9.59 -4.51 -8.49
CA GLY A 40 10.80 -4.50 -9.30
C GLY A 40 11.66 -3.28 -8.99
N PRO A 41 12.91 -3.24 -9.49
CA PRO A 41 13.82 -2.13 -9.25
C PRO A 41 13.35 -0.85 -9.93
N LEU A 42 13.74 0.28 -9.34
CA LEU A 42 13.60 1.61 -9.91
C LEU A 42 14.98 2.25 -10.03
N THR A 43 15.14 3.13 -11.01
CA THR A 43 16.38 3.87 -11.28
C THR A 43 16.15 5.37 -11.21
N SER A 44 17.22 6.12 -10.93
CA SER A 44 17.14 7.58 -10.84
C SER A 44 16.62 8.19 -12.14
N GLY A 45 15.69 9.14 -12.01
CA GLY A 45 15.01 9.77 -13.13
C GLY A 45 13.74 9.07 -13.60
N ASP A 46 13.45 7.85 -13.15
CA ASP A 46 12.21 7.14 -13.51
C ASP A 46 10.96 7.94 -13.07
N VAL A 47 9.94 7.94 -13.92
CA VAL A 47 8.64 8.54 -13.63
C VAL A 47 7.67 7.45 -13.21
N LEU A 48 7.08 7.60 -12.03
CA LEU A 48 6.04 6.73 -11.51
C LEU A 48 4.68 7.37 -11.73
N ILE A 49 3.74 6.57 -12.20
CA ILE A 49 2.31 6.89 -12.26
C ILE A 49 1.60 5.90 -11.34
N LEU A 50 0.89 6.42 -10.34
CA LEU A 50 0.15 5.65 -9.36
C LEU A 50 -1.34 5.95 -9.51
N ASN A 51 -2.15 4.89 -9.44
CA ASN A 51 -3.60 4.99 -9.57
C ASN A 51 -4.28 4.32 -8.39
N LEU A 52 -5.25 5.02 -7.78
CA LEU A 52 -6.04 4.51 -6.66
C LEU A 52 -7.50 4.95 -6.83
N ALA A 53 -8.42 4.01 -7.07
CA ALA A 53 -9.86 4.27 -7.14
C ALA A 53 -10.27 5.45 -8.05
N GLY A 54 -9.55 5.65 -9.17
CA GLY A 54 -9.79 6.75 -10.11
C GLY A 54 -9.00 8.03 -9.85
N TYR A 55 -8.23 8.10 -8.77
CA TYR A 55 -7.27 9.16 -8.51
C TYR A 55 -5.90 8.80 -9.07
N GLU A 56 -5.28 9.74 -9.77
CA GLU A 56 -3.93 9.59 -10.32
C GLU A 56 -2.93 10.48 -9.59
N PHE A 57 -1.74 9.94 -9.34
CA PHE A 57 -0.60 10.63 -8.73
C PHE A 57 0.65 10.34 -9.55
N SER A 58 1.54 11.33 -9.66
CA SER A 58 2.83 11.16 -10.32
C SER A 58 3.98 11.48 -9.37
N ALA A 59 5.05 10.69 -9.43
CA ALA A 59 6.30 10.95 -8.72
C ALA A 59 7.49 10.69 -9.64
N ARG A 60 8.67 11.21 -9.26
CA ARG A 60 9.93 10.93 -9.95
C ARG A 60 10.95 10.41 -8.95
N VAL A 61 11.71 9.40 -9.35
CA VAL A 61 12.84 8.91 -8.56
C VAL A 61 13.95 9.95 -8.60
N ALA A 62 14.42 10.35 -7.41
CA ALA A 62 15.48 11.34 -7.24
C ALA A 62 16.81 10.90 -7.86
#